data_AF-A0A1V4IID0-F1
#
_entry.id   AF-A0A1V4IID0-F1
#
_cell.length_a   1.000
_cell.length_b   1.000
_cell.length_c   1.000
_cell.angle_alpha   90.00
_cell.angle_beta   90.00
_cell.angle_gamma   90.00
#
_symmetry.space_group_name_H-M   'P 1'
#
loop_
_entity.id
_entity.type
_entity.pdbx_description
1 polymer ?
#
loop_
_entity_poly.entity_id
_entity_poly.type
_entity_poly.pdbx_seq_one_letter_code
_entity_poly.pdbx_strand_id
1 'polypeptide(L)'
;MRYFVVPFDMESEDKVIGGYISLRQFLWLIIPVISLIAMFIVNKNYIIRTESKLAISAINIAWRLVLDLALLINSIVMAFVKIKGENSDVYVVSRIKYAFKAHTYI
;
A
#
# COMPACT_ATOMS: atom_id res chain seq x y z
N MET A 1 -22.43 -33.25 -35.53
CA MET A 1 -22.03 -32.53 -34.31
C MET A 1 -22.72 -31.18 -34.32
N ARG A 2 -23.42 -30.80 -33.25
CA ARG A 2 -24.05 -29.47 -33.13
C ARG A 2 -23.06 -28.55 -32.42
N TYR A 3 -22.73 -27.43 -33.04
CA TYR A 3 -21.87 -26.41 -32.46
C TYR A 3 -22.74 -25.36 -31.77
N PHE A 4 -22.42 -25.07 -30.51
CA PHE A 4 -23.02 -23.98 -29.75
C PHE A 4 -21.98 -22.89 -29.61
N VAL A 5 -22.31 -21.68 -30.04
CA VAL A 5 -21.45 -20.51 -29.89
C VAL A 5 -21.65 -20.02 -28.46
N VAL A 6 -20.70 -20.34 -27.57
CA VAL A 6 -20.67 -19.76 -26.24
C VAL A 6 -20.27 -18.29 -26.42
N PRO A 7 -21.08 -17.31 -25.96
CA PRO A 7 -20.68 -15.92 -25.97
C PRO A 7 -19.51 -15.76 -24.99
N PHE A 8 -18.30 -15.74 -25.53
CA PHE A 8 -17.11 -15.44 -24.77
C PHE A 8 -17.02 -13.92 -24.66
N ASP A 9 -17.49 -13.39 -23.54
CA ASP A 9 -17.36 -11.97 -23.24
C ASP A 9 -15.89 -11.70 -22.82
N MET A 10 -15.13 -11.09 -23.74
CA MET A 10 -13.74 -10.68 -23.47
C MET A 10 -13.66 -9.49 -22.51
N GLU A 11 -14.77 -8.79 -22.25
CA GLU A 11 -14.82 -7.70 -21.28
C GLU A 11 -14.99 -8.20 -19.85
N SER A 12 -15.61 -9.39 -19.67
CA SER A 12 -15.71 -10.07 -18.38
C SER A 12 -14.58 -11.08 -18.22
N GLU A 13 -13.36 -10.59 -17.98
CA GLU A 13 -12.31 -11.44 -17.45
C GLU A 13 -12.68 -11.78 -16.00
N ASP A 14 -13.31 -12.93 -15.78
CA ASP A 14 -13.67 -13.46 -14.47
C ASP A 14 -12.39 -13.83 -13.69
N LYS A 15 -11.66 -12.80 -13.27
CA LYS A 15 -10.45 -12.92 -12.45
C LYS A 15 -10.88 -13.13 -11.02
N VAL A 16 -11.26 -14.37 -10.72
CA VAL A 16 -11.63 -14.82 -9.38
C VAL A 16 -10.43 -14.69 -8.44
N ILE A 17 -9.22 -15.10 -8.85
CA ILE A 17 -7.92 -14.81 -8.21
C ILE A 17 -6.84 -14.94 -9.29
N GLY A 18 -6.08 -13.87 -9.60
CA GLY A 18 -4.94 -13.96 -10.53
C GLY A 18 -4.89 -12.92 -11.65
N GLY A 19 -5.30 -11.68 -11.38
CA GLY A 19 -5.02 -10.57 -12.29
C GLY A 19 -3.56 -10.15 -12.27
N TYR A 20 -2.99 -9.83 -13.44
CA TYR A 20 -1.74 -9.08 -13.51
C TYR A 20 -1.86 -7.84 -12.64
N ILE A 21 -1.00 -7.73 -11.61
CA ILE A 21 -0.90 -6.53 -10.79
C ILE A 21 -0.42 -5.41 -11.71
N SER A 22 -1.20 -4.33 -11.80
CA SER A 22 -0.77 -3.15 -12.56
C SER A 22 0.50 -2.56 -11.94
N LEU A 23 1.37 -1.95 -12.75
CA LEU A 23 2.59 -1.30 -12.24
C LEU A 23 2.28 -0.32 -11.10
N ARG A 24 1.16 0.38 -11.17
CA ARG A 24 0.69 1.30 -10.11
C ARG A 24 0.40 0.56 -8.80
N GLN A 25 -0.34 -0.54 -8.84
CA GLN A 25 -0.62 -1.36 -7.66
C GLN A 25 0.68 -1.92 -7.06
N PHE A 26 1.59 -2.38 -7.91
CA PHE A 26 2.90 -2.85 -7.47
C PHE A 26 3.69 -1.75 -6.73
N LEU A 27 3.71 -0.53 -7.27
CA LEU A 27 4.37 0.62 -6.63
C LEU A 27 3.76 0.95 -5.26
N TRP A 28 2.45 0.82 -5.07
CA TRP A 28 1.84 1.03 -3.76
C TRP A 28 2.16 -0.10 -2.77
N LEU A 29 2.24 -1.34 -3.26
CA LEU A 29 2.53 -2.53 -2.43
C LEU A 29 4.00 -2.65 -2.03
N ILE A 30 4.93 -2.09 -2.80
CA ILE A 30 6.36 -2.15 -2.44
C ILE A 30 6.74 -1.12 -1.35
N ILE A 31 5.96 -0.05 -1.17
CA ILE A 31 6.17 0.98 -0.14
C ILE A 31 6.29 0.39 1.29
N PRO A 32 5.34 -0.44 1.79
CA PRO A 32 5.47 -1.03 3.11
C PRO A 32 6.67 -1.97 3.23
N VAL A 33 7.03 -2.68 2.15
CA VAL A 33 8.24 -3.53 2.14
C VAL A 33 9.51 -2.69 2.33
N ILE A 34 9.62 -1.58 1.60
CA ILE A 34 10.74 -0.64 1.72
C ILE A 34 10.76 0.01 3.12
N SER A 35 9.59 0.40 3.65
CA SER A 35 9.43 0.93 5.00
C SER A 35 9.96 -0.03 6.06
N LEU A 36 9.55 -1.29 6.00
CA LEU A 36 9.97 -2.33 6.94
C LEU A 36 11.49 -2.55 6.89
N ILE A 37 12.08 -2.58 5.69
CA ILE A 37 13.53 -2.64 5.50
C ILE A 37 14.21 -1.43 6.16
N ALA A 38 13.73 -0.21 5.88
CA ALA A 38 14.29 1.01 6.46
C ALA A 38 14.20 1.01 8.01
N MET A 39 13.06 0.58 8.56
CA MET A 39 12.84 0.55 10.00
C MET A 39 13.66 -0.53 10.70
N PHE A 40 13.94 -1.69 10.11
CA PHE A 40 14.66 -2.76 10.84
C PHE A 40 16.15 -2.86 10.50
N ILE A 41 16.55 -2.49 9.28
CA ILE A 41 17.94 -2.63 8.82
C ILE A 41 18.69 -1.31 8.99
N VAL A 42 18.10 -0.18 8.56
CA VAL A 42 18.78 1.12 8.59
C VAL A 42 18.76 1.70 10.00
N ASN A 43 17.63 1.64 10.70
CA ASN A 43 17.49 2.18 12.05
C ASN A 43 17.57 1.09 13.13
N LYS A 44 18.73 0.94 13.76
CA LYS A 44 18.99 -0.06 14.82
C LYS A 44 18.64 0.40 16.24
N ASN A 45 17.86 1.48 16.43
CA ASN A 45 17.51 2.01 17.76
C ASN A 45 16.64 1.06 18.62
N TYR A 46 16.31 -0.14 18.13
CA TYR A 46 15.69 -1.21 18.93
C TYR A 46 16.72 -2.10 19.64
N ILE A 47 17.99 -2.06 19.22
CA ILE A 47 19.08 -2.83 19.83
C ILE A 47 19.77 -1.94 20.86
N ILE A 48 19.66 -2.33 22.13
CA ILE A 48 20.40 -1.71 23.23
C ILE A 48 21.63 -2.60 23.46
N ARG A 49 22.81 -2.08 23.10
CA ARG A 49 24.07 -2.77 23.31
C ARG A 49 24.73 -2.21 24.56
N THR A 50 24.82 -3.03 25.60
CA THR A 50 25.68 -2.78 26.76
C THR A 50 26.90 -3.70 26.63
N GLU A 51 28.04 -3.31 27.22
CA GLU A 51 29.37 -3.93 27.01
C GLU A 51 29.40 -5.47 27.04
N SER A 52 28.50 -6.11 27.77
CA SER A 52 28.39 -7.58 27.88
C SER A 52 27.02 -8.16 27.54
N LYS A 53 26.03 -7.35 27.17
CA LYS A 53 24.64 -7.81 26.94
C LYS A 53 23.99 -7.13 25.74
N LEU A 54 23.35 -7.94 24.91
CA LEU A 54 22.45 -7.50 23.86
C LEU A 54 21.02 -7.51 24.43
N ALA A 55 20.41 -6.34 24.55
CA ALA A 55 19.01 -6.22 24.92
C ALA A 55 18.21 -5.68 23.73
N ILE A 56 16.98 -6.18 23.58
CA ILE A 56 16.06 -5.75 22.54
C ILE A 56 14.92 -4.97 23.19
N SER A 57 14.71 -3.74 22.74
CA SER A 57 13.61 -2.91 23.21
C SER A 57 12.31 -3.35 22.55
N ALA A 58 11.49 -4.10 23.29
CA ALA A 58 10.19 -4.58 22.84
C ALA A 58 9.25 -3.43 22.43
N ILE A 59 9.29 -2.31 23.16
CA ILE A 59 8.44 -1.14 22.88
C ILE A 59 8.80 -0.48 21.54
N ASN A 60 10.09 -0.40 21.21
CA ASN A 60 10.56 0.17 19.95
C ASN A 60 10.20 -0.71 18.75
N ILE A 61 10.15 -2.03 18.95
CA ILE A 61 9.69 -2.98 17.92
C ILE A 61 8.19 -2.86 17.73
N ALA A 62 7.42 -2.88 18.84
CA ALA A 62 5.97 -2.83 18.80
C ALA A 62 5.46 -1.57 18.06
N TRP A 63 6.00 -0.39 18.38
CA TRP A 63 5.62 0.84 17.69
C TRP A 63 5.92 0.81 16.18
N ARG A 64 7.06 0.24 15.77
CA ARG A 64 7.42 0.11 14.34
C ARG A 64 6.45 -0.79 13.61
N LEU A 65 6.05 -1.92 14.22
CA LEU A 65 5.06 -2.82 13.63
C LEU A 65 3.68 -2.15 13.49
N VAL A 66 3.27 -1.36 14.48
CA VAL A 66 2.00 -0.61 14.40
C VAL A 66 2.04 0.42 13.27
N LEU A 67 3.15 1.16 13.14
CA LEU A 67 3.33 2.11 12.04
C LEU A 67 3.32 1.42 10.67
N ASP A 68 4.04 0.31 10.53
CA ASP A 68 4.14 -0.40 9.26
C ASP A 68 2.81 -1.06 8.88
N LEU A 69 2.06 -1.57 9.86
CA LEU A 69 0.70 -2.08 9.64
C LEU A 69 -0.24 -0.98 9.15
N ALA A 70 -0.18 0.21 9.76
CA ALA A 70 -0.98 1.34 9.31
C ALA A 70 -0.62 1.74 7.88
N LEU A 71 0.68 1.77 7.54
CA LEU A 71 1.15 2.05 6.19
C LEU A 71 0.69 1.00 5.17
N LEU A 72 0.78 -0.28 5.53
CA LEU A 72 0.32 -1.40 4.70
C LEU A 72 -1.17 -1.27 4.36
N ILE A 73 -2.01 -1.01 5.36
CA ILE A 73 -3.45 -0.82 5.14
C ILE A 73 -3.70 0.34 4.18
N ASN A 74 -3.03 1.49 4.39
CA ASN A 74 -3.16 2.64 3.49
C ASN A 74 -2.70 2.31 2.06
N SER A 75 -1.57 1.61 1.90
CA SER A 75 -1.07 1.17 0.59
C SER A 75 -2.04 0.25 -0.13
N ILE A 76 -2.68 -0.68 0.57
CA ILE A 76 -3.69 -1.58 -0.01
C ILE A 76 -4.92 -0.78 -0.47
N VAL A 77 -5.37 0.17 0.35
CA VAL A 77 -6.49 1.06 -0.02
C VAL A 77 -6.14 1.85 -1.29
N MET A 78 -4.96 2.45 -1.36
CA MET A 78 -4.51 3.19 -2.55
C MET A 78 -4.35 2.30 -3.79
N ALA A 79 -3.95 1.04 -3.62
CA ALA A 79 -3.74 0.10 -4.71
C ALA A 79 -5.07 -0.39 -5.33
N PHE A 80 -6.05 -0.74 -4.50
CA PHE A 80 -7.21 -1.52 -4.96
C PHE A 80 -8.56 -0.81 -4.83
N VAL A 81 -8.70 0.16 -3.92
CA VAL A 81 -10.00 0.80 -3.69
C VAL A 81 -10.29 1.82 -4.79
N LYS A 82 -11.49 1.76 -5.33
CA LYS A 82 -12.04 2.78 -6.22
C LYS A 82 -13.11 3.59 -5.49
N ILE A 83 -13.02 4.91 -5.58
CA ILE A 83 -13.97 5.86 -4.98
C ILE A 83 -14.64 6.59 -6.14
N LYS A 84 -15.97 6.47 -6.27
CA LYS A 84 -16.75 7.09 -7.35
C LYS A 84 -16.26 6.75 -8.77
N GLY A 85 -15.75 5.53 -8.96
CA GLY A 85 -15.23 5.05 -10.25
C GLY A 85 -13.78 5.42 -10.53
N GLU A 86 -13.18 6.33 -9.74
CA GLU A 86 -11.77 6.69 -9.82
C GLU A 86 -10.93 5.86 -8.85
N ASN A 87 -9.64 5.70 -9.14
CA ASN A 87 -8.72 5.03 -8.20
C ASN A 87 -8.49 5.91 -6.97
N SER A 88 -8.37 5.30 -5.78
CA SER A 88 -8.24 6.03 -4.51
C SER A 88 -7.06 7.00 -4.47
N ASP A 89 -5.94 6.64 -5.09
CA ASP A 89 -4.74 7.49 -5.17
C ASP A 89 -5.01 8.79 -5.95
N VAL A 90 -5.64 8.69 -7.11
CA VAL A 90 -6.04 9.86 -7.93
C VAL A 90 -7.05 10.72 -7.18
N TYR A 91 -8.01 10.08 -6.50
CA TYR A 91 -9.01 10.76 -5.69
C TYR A 91 -8.38 11.57 -4.54
N VAL A 92 -7.43 10.97 -3.81
CA VAL A 92 -6.79 11.66 -2.69
C VAL A 92 -5.91 12.81 -3.18
N VAL A 93 -5.15 12.61 -4.26
CA VAL A 93 -4.33 13.68 -4.85
C VAL A 93 -5.20 14.85 -5.34
N SER A 94 -6.35 14.58 -5.96
CA SER A 94 -7.25 15.64 -6.43
C SER A 94 -7.85 16.43 -5.26
N ARG A 95 -8.22 15.76 -4.16
CA ARG A 95 -8.68 16.41 -2.93
C ARG A 95 -7.60 17.26 -2.26
N ILE A 96 -6.37 16.76 -2.20
CA ILE A 96 -5.22 17.52 -1.69
C ILE A 96 -5.00 18.77 -2.54
N LYS A 97 -4.95 18.64 -3.87
CA LYS A 97 -4.81 19.79 -4.79
C LYS A 97 -5.93 20.80 -4.60
N TYR A 98 -7.17 20.34 -4.41
CA TYR A 98 -8.31 21.22 -4.15
C TYR A 98 -8.16 21.99 -2.84
N ALA A 99 -7.76 21.31 -1.75
CA ALA A 99 -7.54 21.93 -0.45
C ALA A 99 -6.46 23.03 -0.54
N PHE A 100 -5.35 22.77 -1.23
CA PHE A 100 -4.29 23.77 -1.41
C PHE A 100 -4.69 24.93 -2.33
N LYS A 101 -5.50 24.70 -3.37
CA LYS A 101 -6.02 25.78 -4.24
C LYS A 101 -7.03 26.68 -3.53
N ALA A 102 -7.76 26.19 -2.54
CA ALA A 102 -8.70 27.02 -1.78
C ALA A 102 -7.97 28.09 -0.94
N HIS A 103 -6.68 27.92 -0.66
CA HIS A 103 -5.88 28.86 0.14
C HIS A 103 -5.15 29.93 -0.67
N THR A 104 -5.18 29.89 -2.01
CA THR A 104 -4.52 30.90 -2.87
C THR A 104 -5.43 32.02 -3.35
N TYR A 105 -6.69 32.07 -2.89
CA TYR A 105 -7.66 33.13 -3.20
C TYR A 105 -8.00 34.00 -1.98
N ILE A 106 -6.99 34.39 -1.19
CA ILE A 106 -7.10 35.43 -0.14
C ILE A 106 -6.04 36.48 -0.41
#